data_AF-A0A352FPL0-F1
#
_entry.id   AF-A0A352FPL0-F1
#
_cell.length_a   1.000
_cell.length_b   1.000
_cell.length_c   1.000
_cell.angle_alpha   90.00
_cell.angle_beta   90.00
_cell.angle_gamma   90.00
#
_symmetry.space_group_name_H-M   'P 1'
#
loop_
_entity.id
_entity.type
_entity.pdbx_description
1 polymer ?
#
loop_
_entity_poly.entity_id
_entity_poly.type
_entity_poly.pdbx_seq_one_letter_code
_entity_poly.pdbx_strand_id
1 'polypeptide(L)'
;MSTVEIVVTDLTFPADLKDAYCKFRPLISLRYIDSHDKVTYAREALPGLGPRDYWECEKDNKNKDGYVRHDTLPKVDMETKLDVSKREVSFNDLDVKSFERIEVEVFDIDIKVGWEKIAAGVLKMVPEYALPFLNPALPPTLTLIKKAIEKGSGKSVDDLEKGLINKAIGKEDGAARSIWAHSKDLTNPPPQTVTITGPGTQGNYSVSLTIKVTA
;
A
#
# COMPACT_ATOMS: atom_id res chain seq x y z
N MET A 1 -4.08 12.85 17.54
CA MET A 1 -3.33 11.81 16.83
C MET A 1 -4.26 10.62 16.72
N SER A 2 -4.44 10.09 15.52
CA SER A 2 -5.34 8.97 15.24
C SER A 2 -4.63 7.91 14.44
N THR A 3 -5.08 6.66 14.56
CA THR A 3 -4.71 5.58 13.64
C THR A 3 -5.80 5.43 12.60
N VAL A 4 -5.40 5.41 11.33
CA VAL A 4 -6.30 5.18 10.20
C VAL A 4 -6.00 3.80 9.62
N GLU A 5 -6.98 2.91 9.70
CA GLU A 5 -6.90 1.56 9.15
C GLU A 5 -7.64 1.54 7.81
N ILE A 6 -6.99 1.03 6.77
CA ILE A 6 -7.59 0.85 5.46
C ILE A 6 -7.47 -0.61 5.05
N VAL A 7 -8.62 -1.27 4.89
CA VAL A 7 -8.72 -2.68 4.52
C VAL A 7 -9.25 -2.79 3.10
N VAL A 8 -8.49 -3.46 2.21
CA VAL A 8 -8.98 -3.85 0.90
C VAL A 8 -9.96 -5.00 1.06
N THR A 9 -11.18 -4.79 0.57
CA THR A 9 -12.30 -5.73 0.67
C THR A 9 -12.61 -6.40 -0.66
N ASP A 10 -12.20 -5.80 -1.78
CA ASP A 10 -12.30 -6.39 -3.11
C ASP A 10 -11.23 -5.79 -4.04
N LEU A 11 -10.71 -6.61 -4.94
CA LEU A 11 -9.81 -6.20 -6.03
C LEU A 11 -10.16 -7.03 -7.26
N THR A 12 -10.81 -6.39 -8.22
CA THR A 12 -11.17 -6.98 -9.52
C THR A 12 -10.22 -6.48 -10.59
N PHE A 13 -9.86 -7.38 -11.50
CA PHE A 13 -9.04 -7.11 -12.68
C PHE A 13 -9.81 -7.54 -13.95
N PRO A 14 -9.31 -7.23 -15.16
CA PRO A 14 -9.95 -7.67 -16.40
C PRO A 14 -10.04 -9.20 -16.51
N ALA A 15 -11.11 -9.72 -17.14
CA ALA A 15 -11.27 -11.15 -17.35
C ALA A 15 -10.07 -11.79 -18.08
N ASP A 16 -9.57 -11.09 -19.10
CA ASP A 16 -8.43 -11.47 -19.93
C ASP A 16 -7.14 -10.77 -19.47
N LEU A 17 -6.78 -10.99 -18.19
CA LEU A 17 -5.50 -10.56 -17.65
C LEU A 17 -4.38 -11.50 -18.14
N LYS A 18 -3.45 -10.97 -18.93
CA LYS A 18 -2.27 -11.73 -19.39
C LYS A 18 -1.36 -12.05 -18.19
N ASP A 19 -0.76 -13.23 -18.21
CA ASP A 19 0.08 -13.74 -17.10
C ASP A 19 1.25 -12.82 -16.72
N ALA A 20 1.77 -12.07 -17.68
CA ALA A 20 2.81 -11.07 -17.45
C ALA A 20 2.37 -9.90 -16.54
N TYR A 21 1.07 -9.77 -16.22
CA TYR A 21 0.49 -8.72 -15.37
C TYR A 21 -0.23 -9.29 -14.14
N CYS A 22 0.12 -10.50 -13.71
CA CYS A 22 -0.59 -11.20 -12.64
C CYS A 22 0.03 -11.04 -11.25
N LYS A 23 1.08 -10.24 -11.09
CA LYS A 23 1.81 -10.11 -9.81
C LYS A 23 1.59 -8.73 -9.22
N PHE A 24 0.65 -8.61 -8.29
CA PHE A 24 0.18 -7.30 -7.83
C PHE A 24 0.81 -6.83 -6.53
N ARG A 25 1.04 -5.52 -6.45
CA ARG A 25 1.33 -4.78 -5.22
C ARG A 25 0.55 -3.47 -5.21
N PRO A 26 -0.55 -3.38 -4.45
CA PRO A 26 -1.26 -2.12 -4.28
C PRO A 26 -0.51 -1.15 -3.35
N LEU A 27 -0.47 0.12 -3.74
CA LEU A 27 -0.06 1.26 -2.95
C LEU A 27 -1.29 2.09 -2.62
N ILE A 28 -1.53 2.36 -1.34
CA ILE A 28 -2.63 3.18 -0.86
C ILE A 28 -2.07 4.55 -0.49
N SER A 29 -2.66 5.61 -1.03
CA SER A 29 -2.33 7.00 -0.69
C SER A 29 -3.57 7.70 -0.14
N LEU A 30 -3.46 8.27 1.06
CA LEU A 30 -4.51 9.02 1.71
C LEU A 30 -4.12 10.50 1.76
N ARG A 31 -4.95 11.36 1.18
CA ARG A 31 -4.85 12.82 1.25
C ARG A 31 -5.79 13.35 2.33
N TYR A 32 -5.26 14.17 3.23
CA TYR A 32 -6.02 14.73 4.35
C TYR A 32 -5.55 16.16 4.67
N ILE A 33 -6.37 16.91 5.40
CA ILE A 33 -6.02 18.21 5.99
C ILE A 33 -5.65 17.98 7.46
N ASP A 34 -4.55 18.55 7.91
CA ASP A 34 -4.10 18.46 9.31
C ASP A 34 -4.70 19.56 10.21
N SER A 35 -4.32 19.58 11.50
CA SER A 35 -4.82 20.59 12.44
C SER A 35 -4.35 22.02 12.14
N HIS A 36 -3.36 22.19 11.25
CA HIS A 36 -2.80 23.47 10.81
C HIS A 36 -3.33 23.91 9.43
N ASP A 37 -4.42 23.30 8.95
CA ASP A 37 -5.02 23.57 7.65
C ASP A 37 -4.09 23.29 6.45
N LYS A 38 -3.11 22.37 6.62
CA LYS A 38 -2.21 21.94 5.54
C LYS A 38 -2.67 20.64 4.91
N VAL A 39 -2.59 20.59 3.58
CA VAL A 39 -2.79 19.36 2.81
C VAL A 39 -1.58 18.45 2.99
N THR A 40 -1.83 17.25 3.50
CA THR A 40 -0.81 16.23 3.78
C THR A 40 -1.22 14.89 3.14
N TYR A 41 -0.22 14.01 2.96
CA TYR A 41 -0.39 12.68 2.40
C TYR A 41 0.21 11.64 3.34
N ALA A 42 -0.44 10.48 3.44
CA ALA A 42 0.12 9.27 4.02
C ALA A 42 0.05 8.15 2.97
N ARG A 43 1.14 7.39 2.82
CA ARG A 43 1.27 6.38 1.78
C ARG A 43 1.83 5.09 2.34
N GLU A 44 1.24 3.97 1.96
CA GLU A 44 1.70 2.66 2.40
C GLU A 44 1.37 1.59 1.35
N ALA A 45 2.31 0.68 1.13
CA ALA A 45 2.12 -0.44 0.23
C ALA A 45 1.54 -1.63 1.01
N LEU A 46 0.52 -2.29 0.46
CA LEU A 46 -0.01 -3.51 1.06
C LEU A 46 1.06 -4.59 1.12
N PRO A 47 1.18 -5.37 2.20
CA PRO A 47 2.19 -6.42 2.27
C PRO A 47 1.94 -7.50 1.22
N GLY A 48 3.02 -8.08 0.71
CA GLY A 48 2.98 -9.16 -0.24
C GLY A 48 2.97 -10.51 0.46
N LEU A 49 3.04 -11.57 -0.35
CA LEU A 49 2.88 -12.93 0.14
C LEU A 49 4.12 -13.77 -0.16
N GLY A 50 4.53 -14.52 0.86
CA GLY A 50 5.67 -15.42 0.79
C GLY A 50 7.00 -14.71 0.48
N PRO A 51 8.03 -15.46 0.04
CA PRO A 51 9.40 -14.96 -0.11
C PRO A 51 9.60 -13.98 -1.26
N ARG A 52 8.60 -13.78 -2.11
CA ARG A 52 8.65 -12.90 -3.29
C ARG A 52 7.85 -11.61 -3.15
N ASP A 53 7.01 -11.53 -2.12
CA ASP A 53 6.39 -10.29 -1.67
C ASP A 53 5.49 -9.56 -2.68
N TYR A 54 4.63 -10.32 -3.35
CA TYR A 54 3.52 -9.81 -4.15
C TYR A 54 2.33 -10.74 -4.03
N TRP A 55 1.19 -10.33 -4.58
CA TRP A 55 0.00 -11.17 -4.74
C TRP A 55 0.04 -11.81 -6.14
N GLU A 56 0.07 -13.14 -6.21
CA GLU A 56 0.17 -13.90 -7.46
C GLU A 56 -1.23 -14.29 -7.97
N CYS A 57 -1.51 -14.00 -9.24
CA CYS A 57 -2.79 -14.28 -9.90
C CYS A 57 -2.64 -15.08 -11.21
N GLU A 58 -1.42 -15.53 -11.53
CA GLU A 58 -1.15 -16.33 -12.72
C GLU A 58 -1.71 -17.74 -12.52
N LYS A 59 -2.59 -18.19 -13.43
CA LYS A 59 -3.36 -19.44 -13.26
C LYS A 59 -2.45 -20.67 -13.18
N ASP A 60 -1.39 -20.68 -13.97
CA ASP A 60 -0.44 -21.81 -14.04
C ASP A 60 0.43 -21.91 -12.78
N ASN A 61 0.45 -20.85 -11.96
CA ASN A 61 1.22 -20.76 -10.73
C ASN A 61 0.38 -20.99 -9.46
N LYS A 62 -0.79 -21.66 -9.60
CA LYS A 62 -1.73 -21.90 -8.48
C LYS A 62 -1.15 -22.58 -7.23
N ASN A 63 0.00 -23.25 -7.36
CA ASN A 63 0.67 -23.96 -6.29
C ASN A 63 1.71 -23.10 -5.53
N LYS A 64 1.90 -21.83 -5.90
CA LYS A 64 2.83 -20.92 -5.21
C LYS A 64 2.18 -20.30 -3.98
N ASP A 65 2.96 -20.09 -2.92
CA ASP A 65 2.51 -19.52 -1.63
C ASP A 65 1.82 -18.16 -1.73
N GLY A 66 2.06 -17.40 -2.80
CA GLY A 66 1.43 -16.10 -3.04
C GLY A 66 0.16 -16.13 -3.89
N TYR A 67 -0.30 -17.31 -4.32
CA TYR A 67 -1.43 -17.42 -5.24
C TYR A 67 -2.76 -17.10 -4.56
N VAL A 68 -3.43 -16.05 -5.05
CA VAL A 68 -4.65 -15.52 -4.43
C VAL A 68 -5.78 -15.25 -5.42
N ARG A 69 -5.65 -15.66 -6.69
CA ARG A 69 -6.72 -15.48 -7.67
C ARG A 69 -7.94 -16.34 -7.31
N HIS A 70 -9.13 -15.77 -7.44
CA HIS A 70 -10.39 -16.51 -7.35
C HIS A 70 -10.52 -17.49 -8.52
N ASP A 71 -11.02 -18.69 -8.25
CA ASP A 71 -10.97 -19.80 -9.22
C ASP A 71 -11.80 -19.52 -10.48
N THR A 72 -12.91 -18.79 -10.34
CA THR A 72 -13.88 -18.55 -11.43
C THR A 72 -14.13 -17.08 -11.77
N LEU A 73 -13.70 -16.15 -10.92
CA LEU A 73 -14.00 -14.73 -11.07
C LEU A 73 -12.70 -13.95 -11.31
N PRO A 74 -12.73 -12.85 -12.07
CA PRO A 74 -11.54 -12.06 -12.34
C PRO A 74 -11.24 -11.12 -11.16
N LYS A 75 -11.03 -11.71 -9.99
CA LYS A 75 -10.75 -11.00 -8.74
C LYS A 75 -9.76 -11.77 -7.87
N VAL A 76 -9.19 -11.07 -6.90
CA VAL A 76 -8.49 -11.69 -5.78
C VAL A 76 -9.50 -12.30 -4.81
N ASP A 77 -9.21 -13.51 -4.34
CA ASP A 77 -9.98 -14.21 -3.33
C ASP A 77 -9.62 -13.69 -1.93
N MET A 78 -10.35 -12.67 -1.51
CA MET A 78 -10.19 -11.99 -0.23
C MET A 78 -10.69 -12.82 0.97
N GLU A 79 -11.46 -13.88 0.72
CA GLU A 79 -12.19 -14.61 1.76
C GLU A 79 -11.44 -15.87 2.18
N THR A 80 -10.88 -16.60 1.22
CA THR A 80 -10.27 -17.91 1.47
C THR A 80 -8.75 -17.94 1.29
N LYS A 81 -8.20 -17.00 0.51
CA LYS A 81 -6.76 -16.99 0.16
C LYS A 81 -5.99 -15.81 0.76
N LEU A 82 -6.67 -14.79 1.29
CA LEU A 82 -6.01 -13.58 1.79
C LEU A 82 -6.54 -13.10 3.14
N ASP A 83 -5.74 -13.32 4.18
CA ASP A 83 -6.02 -12.81 5.53
C ASP A 83 -6.12 -11.28 5.57
N VAL A 84 -6.91 -10.76 6.51
CA VAL A 84 -7.11 -9.31 6.70
C VAL A 84 -5.77 -8.57 6.89
N SER A 85 -4.86 -9.15 7.68
CA SER A 85 -3.52 -8.56 7.92
C SER A 85 -2.66 -8.42 6.67
N LYS A 86 -2.99 -9.13 5.58
CA LYS A 86 -2.31 -9.05 4.29
C LYS A 86 -2.92 -8.04 3.34
N ARG A 87 -4.13 -7.58 3.62
CA ARG A 87 -4.90 -6.63 2.82
C ARG A 87 -5.28 -5.36 3.59
N GLU A 88 -4.59 -5.11 4.69
CA GLU A 88 -4.75 -3.95 5.55
C GLU A 88 -3.47 -3.10 5.57
N VAL A 89 -3.63 -1.78 5.55
CA VAL A 89 -2.59 -0.83 5.93
C VAL A 89 -3.06 -0.01 7.12
N SER A 90 -2.14 0.26 8.04
CA SER A 90 -2.37 1.11 9.22
C SER A 90 -1.48 2.34 9.16
N PHE A 91 -2.09 3.52 9.13
CA PHE A 91 -1.41 4.80 9.23
C PHE A 91 -1.48 5.30 10.68
N ASN A 92 -0.38 5.12 11.41
CA ASN A 92 -0.30 5.50 12.81
C ASN A 92 0.07 6.98 13.00
N ASP A 93 -0.38 7.54 14.11
CA ASP A 93 -0.02 8.89 14.58
C ASP A 93 -0.40 10.02 13.61
N LEU A 94 -1.44 9.86 12.79
CA LEU A 94 -1.85 10.92 11.87
C LEU A 94 -2.54 12.06 12.63
N ASP A 95 -2.16 13.30 12.30
CA ASP A 95 -2.88 14.51 12.73
C ASP A 95 -3.93 14.86 11.67
N VAL A 96 -5.14 14.33 11.81
CA VAL A 96 -6.20 14.47 10.80
C VAL A 96 -7.30 15.39 11.29
N LYS A 97 -7.55 16.48 10.55
CA LYS A 97 -8.71 17.34 10.68
C LYS A 97 -9.84 16.95 9.72
N SER A 98 -9.52 16.68 8.45
CA SER A 98 -10.49 16.16 7.45
C SER A 98 -9.82 15.22 6.46
N PHE A 99 -10.57 14.22 5.98
CA PHE A 99 -10.14 13.36 4.87
C PHE A 99 -10.65 13.94 3.55
N GLU A 100 -9.79 14.00 2.54
CA GLU A 100 -10.12 14.62 1.25
C GLU A 100 -10.25 13.58 0.14
N ARG A 101 -9.30 12.66 0.04
CA ARG A 101 -9.19 11.74 -1.09
C ARG A 101 -8.39 10.50 -0.73
N ILE A 102 -8.79 9.38 -1.30
CA ILE A 102 -8.00 8.15 -1.35
C ILE A 102 -7.60 7.85 -2.78
N GLU A 103 -6.38 7.38 -2.96
CA GLU A 103 -5.83 6.91 -4.22
C GLU A 103 -5.28 5.51 -4.05
N VAL A 104 -5.49 4.68 -5.06
CA VAL A 104 -4.93 3.35 -5.15
C VAL A 104 -4.17 3.24 -6.46
N GLU A 105 -2.92 2.84 -6.36
CA GLU A 105 -2.07 2.49 -7.48
C GLU A 105 -1.71 1.01 -7.39
N VAL A 106 -2.00 0.23 -8.43
CA VAL A 106 -1.64 -1.18 -8.51
C VAL A 106 -0.41 -1.29 -9.39
N PHE A 107 0.64 -1.86 -8.82
CA PHE A 107 1.87 -2.19 -9.51
C PHE A 107 1.87 -3.65 -9.91
N ASP A 108 2.32 -3.92 -11.13
CA ASP A 108 2.73 -5.24 -11.57
C ASP A 108 4.22 -5.41 -11.25
N ILE A 109 4.53 -6.51 -10.55
CA ILE A 109 5.80 -6.75 -9.89
C ILE A 109 6.53 -7.92 -10.54
N ASP A 110 7.69 -7.65 -11.12
CA ASP A 110 8.66 -8.64 -11.57
C ASP A 110 9.91 -8.69 -10.66
N ILE A 111 9.68 -8.55 -9.35
CA ILE A 111 10.74 -8.59 -8.35
C ILE A 111 11.19 -10.04 -8.11
N LYS A 112 12.51 -10.25 -8.12
CA LYS A 112 13.18 -11.52 -7.76
C LYS A 112 13.48 -11.64 -6.25
N VAL A 113 13.25 -10.60 -5.46
CA VAL A 113 13.71 -10.44 -4.05
C VAL A 113 12.60 -9.86 -3.14
N GLY A 114 12.06 -10.60 -2.16
CA GLY A 114 10.91 -10.14 -1.37
C GLY A 114 11.12 -9.04 -0.30
N TRP A 115 10.01 -8.51 0.25
CA TRP A 115 9.88 -7.43 1.26
C TRP A 115 10.87 -7.52 2.38
N GLU A 116 11.08 -8.71 2.92
CA GLU A 116 11.77 -8.86 4.20
C GLU A 116 13.22 -8.36 4.05
N LYS A 117 13.78 -8.51 2.85
CA LYS A 117 15.07 -7.93 2.48
C LYS A 117 14.98 -6.43 2.22
N ILE A 118 13.84 -5.93 1.72
CA ILE A 118 13.56 -4.50 1.54
C ILE A 118 13.37 -3.81 2.89
N ALA A 119 12.50 -4.28 3.79
CA ALA A 119 12.28 -3.77 5.13
C ALA A 119 13.58 -3.78 5.96
N ALA A 120 14.37 -4.86 5.90
CA ALA A 120 15.70 -4.89 6.53
C ALA A 120 16.68 -3.89 5.86
N GLY A 121 16.56 -3.65 4.56
CA GLY A 121 17.32 -2.64 3.84
C GLY A 121 16.86 -1.20 4.06
N VAL A 122 15.58 -1.00 4.33
CA VAL A 122 14.92 0.29 4.61
C VAL A 122 15.22 0.73 6.04
N LEU A 123 15.19 -0.19 7.01
CA LEU A 123 15.68 0.06 8.37
C LEU A 123 17.17 0.45 8.38
N LYS A 124 17.99 -0.14 7.50
CA LYS A 124 19.39 0.27 7.29
C LYS A 124 19.56 1.65 6.64
N MET A 125 18.51 2.16 5.98
CA MET A 125 18.48 3.51 5.40
C MET A 125 18.01 4.54 6.42
N VAL A 126 17.52 4.12 7.60
CA VAL A 126 17.18 5.04 8.68
C VAL A 126 18.48 5.52 9.34
N PRO A 127 18.78 6.83 9.30
CA PRO A 127 19.95 7.38 9.98
C PRO A 127 19.88 7.13 11.49
N GLU A 128 21.03 6.93 12.14
CA GLU A 128 21.09 6.63 13.59
C GLU A 128 20.38 7.67 14.46
N TYR A 129 20.43 8.95 14.06
CA TYR A 129 19.76 10.05 14.76
C TYR A 129 18.23 9.94 14.76
N ALA A 130 17.64 9.17 13.84
CA ALA A 130 16.20 8.97 13.72
C ALA A 130 15.70 7.75 14.50
N LEU A 131 16.58 6.81 14.83
CA LEU A 131 16.22 5.57 15.54
C LEU A 131 15.51 5.78 16.89
N PRO A 132 15.88 6.77 17.74
CA PRO A 132 15.19 7.02 19.00
C PRO A 132 13.73 7.46 18.85
N PHE A 133 13.33 7.90 17.65
CA PHE A 133 11.98 8.36 17.36
C PHE A 133 11.10 7.26 16.72
N LEU A 134 11.66 6.09 16.43
CA LEU A 134 10.88 4.91 16.05
C LEU A 134 10.31 4.27 17.32
N ASN A 135 9.01 4.05 17.36
CA ASN A 135 8.38 3.29 18.45
C ASN A 135 8.67 1.79 18.23
N PRO A 136 9.45 1.13 19.10
CA PRO A 136 9.81 -0.28 18.92
C PRO A 136 8.61 -1.23 19.08
N ALA A 137 7.49 -0.75 19.64
CA ALA A 137 6.26 -1.51 19.79
C ALA A 137 5.36 -1.48 18.54
N LEU A 138 5.65 -0.61 17.56
CA LEU A 138 4.88 -0.51 16.33
C LEU A 138 5.63 -1.15 15.16
N PRO A 139 4.91 -1.83 14.24
CA PRO A 139 5.53 -2.32 13.01
C PRO A 139 6.09 -1.12 12.21
N PRO A 140 7.33 -1.20 11.68
CA PRO A 140 7.95 -0.09 10.96
C PRO A 140 7.20 0.13 9.64
N THR A 141 6.37 1.18 9.60
CA THR A 141 5.68 1.66 8.39
C THR A 141 6.49 2.77 7.72
N LEU A 142 6.26 3.00 6.43
CA LEU A 142 6.92 4.09 5.69
C LEU A 142 6.63 5.45 6.33
N THR A 143 5.40 5.61 6.83
CA THR A 143 4.96 6.81 7.55
C THR A 143 5.73 7.00 8.87
N LEU A 144 5.92 5.94 9.66
CA LEU A 144 6.68 6.01 10.91
C LEU A 144 8.16 6.34 10.66
N ILE A 145 8.75 5.77 9.62
CA ILE A 145 10.14 6.06 9.23
C ILE A 145 10.30 7.51 8.80
N LYS A 146 9.41 8.03 7.95
CA LYS A 146 9.40 9.44 7.54
C LYS A 146 9.35 10.35 8.77
N LYS A 147 8.37 10.15 9.66
CA LYS A 147 8.19 10.97 10.86
C LYS A 147 9.40 10.95 11.78
N ALA A 148 10.01 9.78 11.98
CA ALA A 148 11.20 9.65 12.81
C ALA A 148 12.38 10.48 12.25
N ILE A 149 12.55 10.47 10.92
CA ILE A 149 13.62 11.21 10.26
C ILE A 149 13.34 12.71 10.23
N GLU A 150 12.10 13.12 9.98
CA GLU A 150 11.69 14.53 10.06
C GLU A 150 11.90 15.09 11.47
N LYS A 151 11.55 14.31 12.50
CA LYS A 151 11.73 14.70 13.90
C LYS A 151 13.21 14.77 14.30
N GLY A 152 14.03 13.83 13.84
CA GLY A 152 15.47 13.82 14.13
C GLY A 152 16.27 14.86 13.34
N SER A 153 15.85 15.20 12.12
CA SER A 153 16.55 16.15 11.25
C SER A 153 16.02 17.59 11.33
N GLY A 154 14.79 17.79 11.81
CA GLY A 154 14.10 19.07 11.82
C GLY A 154 13.67 19.58 10.44
N LYS A 155 13.71 18.74 9.39
CA LYS A 155 13.39 19.09 8.00
C LYS A 155 12.37 18.12 7.42
N SER A 156 11.50 18.59 6.53
CA SER A 156 10.60 17.73 5.73
C SER A 156 11.39 16.93 4.70
N VAL A 157 11.06 15.65 4.51
CA VAL A 157 11.85 14.74 3.65
C VAL A 157 10.98 14.02 2.62
N ASP A 158 10.41 14.77 1.68
CA ASP A 158 9.51 14.21 0.67
C ASP A 158 10.23 13.27 -0.32
N ASP A 159 11.50 13.55 -0.66
CA ASP A 159 12.31 12.71 -1.53
C ASP A 159 12.63 11.36 -0.89
N LEU A 160 12.75 11.31 0.44
CA LEU A 160 12.97 10.08 1.17
C LEU A 160 11.72 9.21 1.16
N GLU A 161 10.53 9.78 1.40
CA GLU A 161 9.27 9.04 1.30
C GLU A 161 9.13 8.41 -0.09
N LYS A 162 9.40 9.20 -1.14
CA LYS A 162 9.36 8.72 -2.53
C LYS A 162 10.38 7.61 -2.79
N GLY A 163 11.61 7.74 -2.31
CA GLY A 163 12.65 6.72 -2.44
C GLY A 163 12.29 5.42 -1.70
N LEU A 164 11.78 5.53 -0.47
CA LEU A 164 11.33 4.38 0.31
C LEU A 164 10.12 3.68 -0.33
N ILE A 165 9.14 4.44 -0.86
CA ILE A 165 8.00 3.88 -1.60
C ILE A 165 8.46 3.21 -2.90
N ASN A 166 9.34 3.86 -3.67
CA ASN A 166 9.84 3.28 -4.92
C ASN A 166 10.60 1.98 -4.66
N LYS A 167 11.38 1.92 -3.58
CA LYS A 167 12.07 0.70 -3.18
C LYS A 167 11.11 -0.35 -2.66
N ALA A 168 10.12 0.05 -1.87
CA ALA A 168 9.05 -0.80 -1.37
C ALA A 168 8.31 -1.52 -2.50
N ILE A 169 7.93 -0.80 -3.55
CA ILE A 169 7.23 -1.37 -4.70
C ILE A 169 8.19 -1.91 -5.76
N GLY A 170 9.51 -1.93 -5.55
CA GLY A 170 10.54 -2.45 -6.48
C GLY A 170 10.72 -1.65 -7.78
N LYS A 171 10.31 -0.38 -7.80
CA LYS A 171 10.42 0.52 -8.96
C LYS A 171 11.85 0.94 -9.26
N GLU A 172 12.70 1.14 -8.25
CA GLU A 172 14.11 1.53 -8.45
C GLU A 172 14.92 0.43 -9.15
N ASP A 173 14.57 -0.83 -8.92
CA ASP A 173 15.25 -1.98 -9.53
C ASP A 173 14.75 -2.28 -10.95
N GLY A 174 13.85 -1.44 -11.51
CA GLY A 174 13.19 -1.68 -12.79
C GLY A 174 12.22 -2.87 -12.77
N ALA A 175 11.94 -3.40 -11.59
CA ALA A 175 11.19 -4.63 -11.37
C ALA A 175 9.69 -4.38 -11.14
N ALA A 176 9.22 -3.15 -11.29
CA ALA A 176 7.81 -2.83 -11.11
C ALA A 176 7.32 -1.76 -12.06
N ARG A 177 6.08 -1.91 -12.51
CA ARG A 177 5.39 -0.95 -13.39
C ARG A 177 3.97 -0.69 -12.88
N SER A 178 3.58 0.57 -12.89
CA SER A 178 2.20 0.95 -12.61
C SER A 178 1.30 0.47 -13.73
N ILE A 179 0.22 -0.23 -13.39
CA ILE A 179 -0.75 -0.76 -14.36
C ILE A 179 -2.15 -0.18 -14.20
N TRP A 180 -2.42 0.47 -13.07
CA TRP A 180 -3.68 1.11 -12.77
C TRP A 180 -3.49 2.09 -11.61
N ALA A 181 -3.95 3.33 -11.75
CA ALA A 181 -3.85 4.36 -10.72
C ALA A 181 -5.10 5.24 -10.77
N HIS A 182 -5.93 5.18 -9.73
CA HIS A 182 -7.18 5.95 -9.67
C HIS A 182 -7.45 6.42 -8.24
N SER A 183 -8.25 7.48 -8.13
CA SER A 183 -8.59 8.10 -6.86
C SER A 183 -10.08 8.36 -6.73
N LYS A 184 -10.51 8.56 -5.48
CA LYS A 184 -11.88 8.93 -5.14
C LYS A 184 -11.89 9.89 -3.97
N ASP A 185 -12.71 10.93 -4.09
CA ASP A 185 -12.91 11.88 -3.01
C ASP A 185 -13.65 11.21 -1.84
N LEU A 186 -13.26 11.60 -0.62
CA LEU A 186 -13.84 11.09 0.63
C LEU A 186 -14.83 12.13 1.14
N THR A 187 -16.12 11.81 1.05
CA THR A 187 -17.20 12.78 1.33
C THR A 187 -17.85 12.58 2.69
N ASN A 188 -17.59 11.44 3.36
CA ASN A 188 -18.18 11.09 4.64
C ASN A 188 -17.10 10.91 5.72
N PRO A 189 -17.42 11.07 7.01
CA PRO A 189 -16.54 10.66 8.09
C PRO A 189 -16.42 9.12 8.15
N PRO A 190 -15.26 8.56 8.55
CA PRO A 190 -15.13 7.13 8.82
C PRO A 190 -16.02 6.63 9.98
N PRO A 191 -16.44 5.35 10.01
CA PRO A 191 -16.10 4.32 9.03
C PRO A 191 -16.85 4.49 7.71
N GLN A 192 -16.14 4.31 6.59
CA GLN A 192 -16.74 4.39 5.25
C GLN A 192 -16.14 3.37 4.29
N THR A 193 -16.96 2.87 3.37
CA THR A 193 -16.52 2.00 2.28
C THR A 193 -16.52 2.76 0.97
N VAL A 194 -15.44 2.63 0.21
CA VAL A 194 -15.25 3.32 -1.06
C VAL A 194 -14.81 2.34 -2.13
N THR A 195 -15.48 2.39 -3.27
CA THR A 195 -15.08 1.66 -4.48
C THR A 195 -14.50 2.64 -5.50
N ILE A 196 -13.28 2.35 -5.94
CA ILE A 196 -12.56 3.08 -6.98
C ILE A 196 -12.51 2.18 -8.21
N THR A 197 -12.96 2.68 -9.36
CA THR A 197 -13.03 1.92 -10.62
C THR A 197 -12.46 2.79 -11.74
N GLY A 198 -11.76 2.17 -12.69
CA GLY A 198 -11.27 2.89 -13.86
C GLY A 198 -10.45 2.02 -14.81
N PRO A 199 -10.12 2.55 -16.00
CA PRO A 199 -9.28 1.86 -16.96
C PRO A 199 -7.83 1.76 -16.48
N GLY A 200 -7.19 0.63 -16.73
CA GLY A 200 -5.76 0.39 -16.57
C GLY A 200 -5.16 -0.24 -17.83
N THR A 201 -3.91 -0.68 -17.77
CA THR A 201 -3.11 -1.13 -18.92
C THR A 201 -3.70 -2.32 -19.68
N GLN A 202 -4.49 -3.18 -19.03
CA GLN A 202 -5.10 -4.38 -19.65
C GLN A 202 -6.64 -4.34 -19.68
N GLY A 203 -7.25 -3.23 -19.28
CA GLY A 203 -8.71 -3.11 -19.15
C GLY A 203 -9.12 -2.48 -17.83
N ASN A 204 -10.38 -2.64 -17.44
CA ASN A 204 -10.92 -2.03 -16.23
C ASN A 204 -10.53 -2.81 -14.97
N TYR A 205 -10.11 -2.07 -13.95
CA TYR A 205 -9.88 -2.59 -12.61
C TYR A 205 -10.84 -1.88 -11.65
N SER A 206 -11.09 -2.52 -10.51
CA SER A 206 -11.85 -1.94 -9.41
C SER A 206 -11.29 -2.41 -8.08
N VAL A 207 -11.26 -1.51 -7.10
CA VAL A 207 -10.85 -1.79 -5.73
C VAL A 207 -11.88 -1.24 -4.78
N SER A 208 -12.34 -2.07 -3.84
CA SER A 208 -13.20 -1.64 -2.73
C SER A 208 -12.42 -1.65 -1.42
N LEU A 209 -12.51 -0.56 -0.68
CA LEU A 209 -11.72 -0.29 0.53
C LEU A 209 -12.69 0.06 1.67
N THR A 210 -12.40 -0.39 2.89
CA THR A 210 -13.03 0.13 4.10
C THR A 210 -12.02 0.95 4.88
N ILE A 211 -12.38 2.18 5.22
CA ILE A 211 -11.57 3.12 5.98
C ILE A 211 -12.16 3.20 7.39
N LYS A 212 -11.35 2.96 8.41
CA LYS A 212 -11.71 3.09 9.84
C LYS A 212 -10.72 4.01 10.53
N VAL A 213 -11.17 4.66 11.59
CA VAL A 213 -10.34 5.51 12.44
C VAL A 213 -10.49 5.07 13.88
N THR A 214 -9.36 4.86 14.54
CA THR A 214 -9.29 4.61 15.97
C THR A 214 -8.56 5.77 16.64
N ALA A 215 -9.05 6.16 17.82
CA ALA A 215 -8.45 7.22 18.65
C ALA A 215 -7.22 6.73 19.39
#